data_AF-A0A7V3ZVK1-F1
#
_entry.id   AF-A0A7V3ZVK1-F1
#
_cell.length_a   1.000
_cell.length_b   1.000
_cell.length_c   1.000
_cell.angle_alpha   90.00
_cell.angle_beta   90.00
_cell.angle_gamma   90.00
#
_symmetry.space_group_name_H-M   'P 1'
#
loop_
_entity.id
_entity.type
_entity.pdbx_description
1 polymer ?
#
loop_
_entity_poly.entity_id
_entity_poly.type
_entity_poly.pdbx_seq_one_letter_code
_entity_poly.pdbx_strand_id
1 'polypeptide(L)'
;MWPNSDEIININKKTKDLKDFSAILALVKGYLKIYYPLPLKFSVKLTIYNALGEVIYQTKNNTNHLVVDIKKLGTGIYLIKLDIIAKS
;
A
#
# COMPACT_ATOMS: atom_id res chain seq x y z
N MET A 1 -0.01 23.57 15.80
CA MET A 1 1.12 23.52 14.85
C MET A 1 0.96 22.24 14.03
N TRP A 2 0.78 22.35 12.72
CA TRP A 2 0.67 21.20 11.81
C TRP A 2 2.08 20.75 11.39
N PRO A 3 2.38 19.45 11.28
CA PRO A 3 3.68 19.00 10.78
C PRO A 3 3.74 19.17 9.26
N ASN A 4 4.85 19.74 8.79
CA ASN A 4 5.18 19.92 7.39
C ASN A 4 5.72 18.61 6.77
N SER A 5 5.22 18.32 5.56
CA SER A 5 5.82 17.56 4.45
C SER A 5 6.31 16.11 4.69
N ASP A 6 5.61 15.19 4.02
CA ASP A 6 6.04 13.85 3.59
C ASP A 6 6.40 12.86 4.71
N GLU A 7 5.40 12.46 5.50
CA GLU A 7 5.54 11.33 6.44
C GLU A 7 5.83 10.03 5.68
N ILE A 8 6.98 9.43 5.99
CA ILE A 8 7.35 8.09 5.56
C ILE A 8 7.09 7.13 6.71
N ILE A 9 6.16 6.18 6.49
CA ILE A 9 5.83 5.14 7.47
C ILE A 9 6.43 3.82 6.99
N ASN A 10 7.27 3.20 7.82
CA ASN A 10 7.87 1.89 7.53
C ASN A 10 7.18 0.80 8.37
N ILE A 11 6.61 -0.20 7.71
CA ILE A 11 5.90 -1.31 8.33
C ILE A 11 6.66 -2.60 8.04
N ASN A 12 7.24 -3.21 9.08
CA ASN A 12 7.92 -4.51 8.99
C ASN A 12 7.06 -5.61 9.62
N LYS A 13 6.76 -6.67 8.87
CA LYS A 13 6.05 -7.85 9.39
C LYS A 13 6.72 -9.13 8.88
N LYS A 14 6.99 -10.05 9.80
CA LYS A 14 7.40 -11.42 9.44
C LYS A 14 6.16 -12.21 9.05
N THR A 15 6.12 -12.73 7.82
CA THR A 15 5.09 -13.69 7.40
C THR A 15 5.75 -15.01 7.05
N LYS A 16 5.02 -16.12 7.18
CA LYS A 16 5.55 -17.47 7.01
C LYS A 16 6.14 -17.70 5.60
N ASP A 17 5.63 -16.96 4.62
CA ASP A 17 5.99 -17.07 3.20
C ASP A 17 6.98 -15.98 2.72
N LEU A 18 7.11 -14.87 3.47
CA LEU A 18 8.11 -13.82 3.24
C LEU A 18 8.83 -13.56 4.56
N LYS A 19 10.03 -14.14 4.70
CA LYS A 19 10.85 -14.07 5.93
C LYS A 19 10.93 -12.67 6.51
N ASP A 20 10.91 -11.63 5.66
CA ASP A 20 10.75 -10.23 6.04
C ASP A 20 9.95 -9.48 4.96
N PHE A 21 8.64 -9.22 5.16
CA PHE A 21 7.88 -8.29 4.33
C PHE A 21 7.94 -6.90 4.97
N SER A 22 8.52 -5.94 4.25
CA SER A 22 8.54 -4.54 4.62
C SER A 22 7.80 -3.71 3.59
N ALA A 23 6.96 -2.78 4.05
CA ALA A 23 6.31 -1.80 3.17
C ALA A 23 6.67 -0.39 3.63
N ILE A 24 7.11 0.44 2.69
CA ILE A 24 7.37 1.86 2.91
C ILE A 24 6.21 2.62 2.27
N LEU A 25 5.50 3.39 3.09
CA LEU A 25 4.44 4.29 2.65
C LEU A 25 5.01 5.71 2.68
N ALA A 26 4.93 6.42 1.57
CA ALA A 26 5.37 7.79 1.45
C ALA A 26 4.24 8.64 0.86
N LEU A 27 3.90 9.73 1.54
CA LEU A 27 3.00 10.74 1.01
C LEU A 27 3.82 11.73 0.18
N VAL A 28 3.47 11.94 -1.10
CA VAL A 28 4.17 12.89 -1.98
C VAL A 28 3.15 13.62 -2.85
N LYS A 29 3.01 14.93 -2.65
CA LYS A 29 2.14 15.82 -3.47
C LYS A 29 0.69 15.31 -3.64
N GLY A 30 0.11 14.69 -2.61
CA GLY A 30 -1.25 14.14 -2.66
C GLY A 30 -1.35 12.77 -3.32
N TYR A 31 -0.23 12.08 -3.50
CA TYR A 31 -0.16 10.67 -3.86
C TYR A 31 0.38 9.87 -2.69
N LEU A 32 -0.23 8.73 -2.41
CA LEU A 32 0.35 7.71 -1.55
C LEU A 32 1.17 6.76 -2.42
N LYS A 33 2.48 6.75 -2.21
CA LYS A 33 3.39 5.79 -2.83
C LYS A 33 3.68 4.67 -1.85
N ILE A 34 3.57 3.43 -2.30
CA ILE A 34 3.78 2.23 -1.48
C ILE A 34 4.87 1.41 -2.15
N TYR A 35 5.99 1.20 -1.47
CA TYR A 35 7.13 0.42 -1.94
C TYR A 35 7.26 -0.86 -1.10
N TYR A 36 7.60 -1.97 -1.75
CA TYR A 36 7.71 -3.27 -1.08
C TYR A 36 8.65 -4.21 -1.85
N PRO A 37 9.31 -5.18 -1.18
CA PRO A 37 10.05 -6.22 -1.86
C PRO A 37 9.06 -7.15 -2.58
N LEU A 38 9.25 -7.35 -3.89
CA LEU A 38 8.44 -8.26 -4.69
C LEU A 38 9.32 -9.28 -5.41
N PRO A 39 9.26 -10.58 -5.09
CA PRO A 39 9.97 -11.59 -5.85
C PRO A 39 9.38 -11.75 -7.27
N LEU A 40 10.22 -12.09 -8.26
CA LEU A 40 9.86 -12.09 -9.70
C LEU A 40 8.59 -12.89 -10.05
N LYS A 41 8.34 -13.98 -9.32
CA LYS A 41 7.19 -14.88 -9.53
C LYS A 41 5.92 -14.45 -8.79
N PHE A 42 5.87 -13.24 -8.26
CA PHE A 42 4.72 -12.75 -7.49
C PHE A 42 4.16 -11.47 -8.10
N SER A 43 2.93 -11.19 -7.74
CA SER A 43 2.19 -9.97 -8.02
C SER A 43 1.61 -9.43 -6.71
N VAL A 44 1.34 -8.14 -6.63
CA VAL A 44 0.68 -7.52 -5.49
C VAL A 44 -0.68 -7.01 -5.90
N LYS A 45 -1.68 -7.32 -5.08
CA LYS A 45 -2.99 -6.71 -5.11
C LYS A 45 -3.11 -5.76 -3.93
N LEU A 46 -3.41 -4.51 -4.22
CA LEU A 46 -3.76 -3.49 -3.23
C LEU A 46 -5.28 -3.35 -3.17
N THR A 47 -5.81 -3.36 -1.95
CA THR A 47 -7.21 -3.08 -1.65
C THR A 47 -7.28 -2.01 -0.58
N ILE A 48 -8.08 -0.97 -0.80
CA ILE A 48 -8.33 0.10 0.18
C ILE A 48 -9.79 0.02 0.59
N TYR A 49 -10.02 0.03 1.90
CA TYR A 49 -11.33 0.03 2.51
C TYR A 49 -11.61 1.36 3.20
N ASN A 50 -12.86 1.81 3.16
CA ASN A 50 -13.30 2.91 4.02
C ASN A 50 -13.56 2.43 5.46
N ALA A 51 -13.96 3.35 6.34
CA ALA A 51 -14.26 3.05 7.75
C ALA A 51 -15.42 2.05 7.96
N LEU A 52 -16.30 1.87 6.96
CA LEU A 52 -17.39 0.90 6.98
C LEU A 52 -16.96 -0.50 6.53
N GLY A 53 -15.70 -0.66 6.09
CA GLY A 53 -15.19 -1.91 5.53
C GLY A 53 -15.54 -2.13 4.06
N GLU A 54 -16.04 -1.12 3.37
CA GLU A 54 -16.36 -1.20 1.94
C GLU A 54 -15.10 -0.99 1.10
N VAL A 55 -14.95 -1.76 0.00
CA VAL A 55 -13.84 -1.57 -0.94
C VAL A 55 -14.09 -0.33 -1.80
N ILE A 56 -13.22 0.66 -1.67
CA ILE A 56 -13.32 1.92 -2.43
C ILE A 56 -12.27 2.03 -3.54
N TYR A 57 -11.19 1.26 -3.44
CA TYR A 57 -10.14 1.22 -4.46
C TYR A 57 -9.47 -0.15 -4.47
N GLN A 58 -9.21 -0.66 -5.67
CA GLN A 58 -8.50 -1.92 -5.85
C GLN A 58 -7.63 -1.86 -7.10
N THR A 59 -6.41 -2.36 -7.01
CA THR A 59 -5.50 -2.49 -8.15
C THR A 59 -4.59 -3.70 -8.00
N LYS A 60 -4.08 -4.22 -9.11
CA LYS A 60 -3.11 -5.32 -9.15
C LYS A 60 -1.93 -4.92 -10.02
N ASN A 61 -0.72 -5.19 -9.55
CA ASN A 61 0.51 -4.86 -10.23
C ASN A 61 1.55 -5.97 -10.06
N ASN A 62 2.47 -6.06 -11.03
CA ASN A 62 3.63 -6.95 -11.04
C ASN A 62 4.96 -6.23 -10.75
N THR A 63 4.93 -4.95 -10.37
CA THR A 63 6.11 -4.18 -9.96
C THR A 63 6.24 -4.09 -8.43
N ASN A 64 7.38 -3.61 -7.96
CA ASN A 64 7.72 -3.42 -6.54
C ASN A 64 7.14 -2.15 -5.90
N HIS A 65 6.25 -1.43 -6.60
CA HIS A 65 5.64 -0.22 -6.05
C HIS A 65 4.21 -0.01 -6.57
N LEU A 66 3.45 0.81 -5.84
CA LEU A 66 2.11 1.27 -6.18
C LEU A 66 2.00 2.76 -5.92
N VAL A 67 1.17 3.43 -6.72
CA VAL A 67 0.88 4.85 -6.58
C VAL A 67 -0.63 5.03 -6.55
N VAL A 68 -1.14 5.64 -5.48
CA VAL A 68 -2.56 5.91 -5.29
C VAL A 68 -2.75 7.42 -5.22
N ASP A 69 -3.65 7.95 -6.05
CA ASP A 69 -4.10 9.34 -5.93
C ASP A 69 -5.10 9.46 -4.77
N ILE A 70 -4.64 9.94 -3.62
CA ILE A 70 -5.48 10.00 -2.42
C ILE A 70 -6.52 11.11 -2.50
N LYS A 71 -6.39 12.07 -3.43
CA LYS A 71 -7.41 13.11 -3.65
C LYS A 71 -8.74 12.52 -4.10
N LYS A 72 -8.71 11.34 -4.73
CA LYS A 72 -9.90 10.61 -5.19
C LYS A 72 -10.61 9.84 -4.09
N LEU A 73 -9.96 9.62 -2.93
CA LEU A 73 -10.53 8.80 -1.85
C LEU A 73 -11.45 9.61 -0.92
N GLY A 74 -11.37 10.95 -0.94
CA GLY A 74 -12.03 11.82 0.04
C GLY A 74 -11.21 11.98 1.32
N THR A 75 -11.70 12.80 2.25
CA THR A 75 -11.09 12.93 3.59
C THR A 75 -11.68 11.88 4.52
N GLY A 76 -10.84 11.07 5.18
CA GLY A 76 -11.31 10.02 6.07
C GLY A 76 -10.20 9.08 6.55
N ILE A 77 -10.61 8.04 7.27
CA ILE A 77 -9.76 6.95 7.71
C ILE A 77 -9.94 5.77 6.76
N TYR A 78 -8.83 5.20 6.33
CA TYR A 78 -8.80 4.11 5.37
C TYR A 78 -7.95 2.95 5.88
N LEU A 79 -8.37 1.73 5.56
CA LEU A 79 -7.58 0.53 5.79
C LEU A 79 -6.95 0.07 4.48
N ILE A 80 -5.65 -0.18 4.51
CA ILE A 80 -4.88 -0.61 3.35
C ILE A 80 -4.51 -2.09 3.54
N LYS A 81 -4.84 -2.91 2.54
CA LYS A 81 -4.45 -4.32 2.47
C LYS A 81 -3.59 -4.57 1.24
N LEU A 82 -2.45 -5.22 1.45
CA LEU A 82 -1.56 -5.72 0.39
C LEU A 82 -1.58 -7.25 0.40
N ASP A 83 -2.08 -7.84 -0.68
CA ASP A 83 -2.06 -9.29 -0.91
C ASP A 83 -0.97 -9.65 -1.91
N ILE A 84 -0.06 -10.55 -1.52
CA ILE A 84 1.01 -11.06 -2.39
C ILE A 84 0.55 -12.38 -2.99
N ILE A 85 0.51 -12.43 -4.32
CA ILE A 85 -0.11 -13.51 -5.08
C ILE A 85 0.95 -14.13 -5.97
N ALA A 86 1.22 -15.43 -5.80
CA ALA A 86 2.08 -16.19 -6.70
C ALA A 86 1.49 -16.19 -8.11
N LYS A 87 2.34 -15.97 -9.12
CA LYS A 87 1.98 -16.14 -10.53
C LYS A 87 1.88 -17.65 -10.79
N SER A 88 0.70 -18.09 -11.24
CA SER A 88 0.47 -19.44 -11.75
C SER A 88 1.23 -19.69 -13.04
#